data_AF-I3SS85-F1
#
_entry.id   AF-I3SS85-F1
#
_cell.length_a   1.000
_cell.length_b   1.000
_cell.length_c   1.000
_cell.angle_alpha   90.00
_cell.angle_beta   90.00
_cell.angle_gamma   90.00
#
_symmetry.space_group_name_H-M   'P 1'
#
loop_
_entity.id
_entity.type
_entity.pdbx_description
1 polymer ?
#
loop_
_entity_poly.entity_id
_entity_poly.type
_entity_poly.pdbx_seq_one_letter_code
_entity_poly.pdbx_strand_id
1 'polypeptide(L)'
;MAQSSGKALVQWLAAALFIALLGGAQAVALCNIDTSQLKSCRAAATGEHPPPPDKKCCDVVRQANLPCLCKYKSALPSFGINPTQALKLPSECGLSTPPECQ
;
A
#
# COMPACT_ATOMS: atom_id res chain seq x y z
N MET A 1 38.85 29.54 16.42
CA MET A 1 38.59 28.12 16.09
C MET A 1 37.10 27.76 15.99
N ALA A 2 36.15 28.58 16.48
CA ALA A 2 34.71 28.28 16.44
C ALA A 2 34.05 28.36 15.03
N GLN A 3 34.58 29.17 14.11
CA GLN A 3 34.00 29.38 12.77
C GLN A 3 34.16 28.18 11.82
N SER A 4 35.21 27.37 11.97
CA SER A 4 35.48 26.22 11.09
C SER A 4 34.54 25.04 11.40
N SER A 5 34.32 24.79 12.69
CA SER A 5 33.47 23.71 13.18
C SER A 5 32.00 23.91 12.82
N GLY A 6 31.50 25.15 12.85
CA GLY A 6 30.12 25.47 12.47
C GLY A 6 29.85 25.26 10.97
N LYS A 7 30.80 25.65 10.10
CA LYS A 7 30.69 25.42 8.65
C LYS A 7 30.70 23.93 8.33
N ALA A 8 31.60 23.17 8.95
CA ALA A 8 31.64 21.71 8.80
C ALA A 8 30.33 21.07 9.27
N LEU A 9 29.81 21.47 10.44
CA LEU A 9 28.54 20.96 10.97
C LEU A 9 27.37 21.23 10.02
N VAL A 10 27.27 22.44 9.47
CA VAL A 10 26.25 22.80 8.48
C VAL A 10 26.39 21.97 7.20
N GLN A 11 27.62 21.74 6.72
CA GLN A 11 27.84 20.90 5.53
C GLN A 11 27.44 19.44 5.75
N TRP A 12 27.75 18.86 6.91
CA TRP A 12 27.34 17.50 7.26
C TRP A 12 25.82 17.37 7.40
N LEU A 13 25.16 18.35 8.02
CA LEU A 13 23.70 18.40 8.12
C LEU A 13 23.04 18.52 6.74
N ALA A 14 23.58 19.38 5.86
CA ALA A 14 23.09 19.53 4.50
C ALA A 14 23.26 18.24 3.68
N ALA A 15 24.41 17.56 3.83
CA ALA A 15 24.67 16.28 3.15
C ALA A 15 23.73 15.17 3.64
N ALA A 16 23.51 15.05 4.96
CA ALA A 16 22.59 14.07 5.54
C ALA A 16 21.14 14.31 5.07
N LEU A 17 20.69 15.57 5.03
CA LEU A 17 19.38 15.93 4.51
C LEU A 17 19.28 15.56 3.02
N PHE A 18 20.29 15.87 2.21
CA PHE A 18 20.31 15.52 0.79
C PHE A 18 20.22 14.01 0.55
N ILE A 19 20.94 13.19 1.34
CA ILE A 19 20.87 11.73 1.28
C ILE A 19 19.46 11.22 1.65
N ALA A 20 18.84 11.81 2.68
CA ALA A 20 17.48 11.45 3.07
C ALA A 20 16.44 11.77 1.98
N LEU A 21 16.60 12.88 1.25
CA LEU A 21 15.73 13.21 0.10
C LEU A 21 15.92 12.26 -1.08
N LEU A 22 17.10 11.65 -1.24
CA LEU A 22 17.38 10.66 -2.29
C LEU A 22 16.84 9.26 -1.93
N GLY A 23 16.61 8.99 -0.65
CA GLY A 23 15.97 7.77 -0.17
C GLY A 23 14.49 7.75 -0.51
N GLY A 24 14.13 7.19 -1.68
CA GLY A 24 12.73 7.00 -2.07
C GLY A 24 11.96 6.09 -1.10
N ALA A 25 10.63 6.24 -1.05
CA ALA A 25 9.78 5.31 -0.33
C ALA A 25 9.81 3.95 -1.04
N GLN A 26 10.56 3.00 -0.48
CA GLN A 26 10.55 1.61 -0.93
C GLN A 26 9.18 1.00 -0.65
N ALA A 27 8.58 0.40 -1.67
CA ALA A 27 7.35 -0.32 -1.49
C ALA A 27 7.62 -1.61 -0.71
N VAL A 28 6.74 -1.91 0.22
CA VAL A 28 6.87 -3.04 1.14
C VAL A 28 6.06 -4.18 0.57
N ALA A 29 6.64 -5.38 0.52
CA ALA A 29 5.89 -6.58 0.21
C ALA A 29 4.91 -6.87 1.36
N LEU A 30 3.61 -6.82 1.07
CA LEU A 30 2.52 -7.12 1.98
C LEU A 30 1.71 -8.29 1.40
N CYS A 31 1.61 -9.40 2.13
CA CYS A 31 0.80 -10.54 1.73
C CYS A 31 1.05 -11.01 0.27
N ASN A 32 2.32 -11.18 -0.10
CA ASN A 32 2.77 -11.63 -1.43
C ASN A 32 2.53 -10.66 -2.60
N ILE A 33 2.20 -9.39 -2.31
CA ILE A 33 2.14 -8.32 -3.32
C ILE A 33 2.92 -7.12 -2.84
N ASP A 34 3.41 -6.32 -3.77
CA ASP A 34 3.99 -5.03 -3.43
C ASP A 34 2.89 -4.00 -3.16
N THR A 35 2.98 -3.23 -2.08
CA THR A 35 1.92 -2.27 -1.72
C THR A 35 1.67 -1.21 -2.79
N SER A 36 2.62 -0.92 -3.68
CA SER A 36 2.39 -0.02 -4.80
C SER A 36 1.38 -0.59 -5.82
N GLN A 37 1.25 -1.92 -5.90
CA GLN A 37 0.32 -2.61 -6.79
C GLN A 37 -1.13 -2.47 -6.33
N LEU A 38 -1.39 -2.25 -5.04
CA LEU A 38 -2.75 -2.02 -4.51
C LEU A 38 -3.41 -0.76 -5.09
N LYS A 39 -2.62 0.17 -5.64
CA LYS A 39 -3.14 1.39 -6.28
C LYS A 39 -4.08 1.07 -7.46
N SER A 40 -3.83 -0.01 -8.21
CA SER A 40 -4.74 -0.40 -9.30
C SER A 40 -6.10 -0.88 -8.80
N CYS A 41 -6.19 -1.36 -7.56
CA CYS A 41 -7.46 -1.80 -6.97
C CYS A 41 -8.21 -0.71 -6.22
N ARG A 42 -7.61 0.46 -6.01
CA ARG A 42 -8.18 1.49 -5.14
C ARG A 42 -9.58 1.90 -5.57
N ALA A 43 -9.78 2.20 -6.84
CA ALA A 43 -11.09 2.64 -7.35
C ALA A 43 -12.19 1.59 -7.09
N ALA A 44 -11.86 0.30 -7.24
CA ALA A 44 -12.80 -0.79 -7.04
C ALA A 44 -13.04 -1.13 -5.54
N ALA A 45 -12.20 -0.62 -4.64
CA ALA A 45 -12.28 -0.87 -3.19
C ALA A 45 -12.81 0.34 -2.37
N THR A 46 -12.98 1.50 -3.00
CA THR A 46 -13.34 2.75 -2.33
C THR A 46 -14.62 3.36 -2.89
N GLY A 47 -15.39 4.02 -2.03
CA GLY A 47 -16.66 4.67 -2.39
C GLY A 47 -17.88 3.77 -2.13
N GLU A 48 -19.06 4.38 -2.22
CA GLU A 48 -20.36 3.72 -2.01
C GLU A 48 -20.66 2.73 -3.15
N HIS A 49 -20.41 3.15 -4.39
CA HIS A 49 -20.67 2.41 -5.62
C HIS A 49 -19.39 2.32 -6.47
N PRO A 50 -18.43 1.48 -6.08
CA PRO A 50 -17.19 1.35 -6.84
C PRO A 50 -17.44 0.76 -8.23
N PRO A 51 -16.68 1.17 -9.26
CA PRO A 51 -16.68 0.51 -10.56
C PRO A 51 -16.14 -0.93 -10.44
N PRO A 52 -16.43 -1.80 -11.42
CA PRO A 52 -15.84 -3.14 -11.47
C PRO A 52 -14.31 -3.07 -11.55
N PRO A 53 -13.59 -4.05 -10.98
CA PRO A 53 -12.14 -4.10 -11.05
C PRO A 53 -11.65 -4.30 -12.48
N ASP A 54 -10.58 -3.61 -12.85
CA ASP A 54 -9.90 -3.85 -14.11
C ASP A 54 -9.03 -5.12 -14.05
N LYS A 55 -8.53 -5.54 -15.21
CA LYS A 55 -7.66 -6.73 -15.31
C LYS A 55 -6.43 -6.60 -14.41
N LYS A 56 -5.83 -5.42 -14.31
CA LYS A 56 -4.61 -5.20 -13.54
C LYS A 56 -4.87 -5.39 -12.05
N CYS A 57 -5.98 -4.86 -11.53
CA CYS A 57 -6.41 -5.13 -10.17
C CYS A 57 -6.63 -6.63 -9.95
N CYS A 58 -7.37 -7.31 -10.83
CA CYS A 58 -7.61 -8.72 -10.63
C CYS A 58 -6.35 -9.60 -10.71
N ASP A 59 -5.34 -9.22 -11.49
CA ASP A 59 -4.04 -9.90 -11.49
C ASP A 59 -3.33 -9.75 -10.13
N VAL A 60 -3.40 -8.58 -9.50
CA VAL A 60 -2.89 -8.35 -8.14
C VAL A 60 -3.67 -9.16 -7.10
N VAL A 61 -5.00 -9.17 -7.18
CA VAL A 61 -5.86 -9.95 -6.27
C VAL A 61 -5.55 -11.45 -6.36
N ARG A 62 -5.26 -11.98 -7.56
CA ARG A 62 -4.86 -13.38 -7.77
C ARG A 62 -3.47 -13.71 -7.28
N GLN A 63 -2.55 -12.75 -7.32
CA GLN A 63 -1.20 -12.91 -6.77
C GLN A 63 -1.17 -12.83 -5.23
N ALA A 64 -2.09 -12.06 -4.66
CA ALA A 64 -2.13 -11.79 -3.23
C ALA A 64 -2.45 -13.04 -2.40
N ASN A 65 -1.85 -13.11 -1.22
CA ASN A 65 -2.29 -14.00 -0.17
C ASN A 65 -3.53 -13.40 0.50
N LEU A 66 -4.71 -13.78 0.00
CA LEU A 66 -5.99 -13.27 0.49
C LEU A 66 -6.20 -13.53 2.00
N PRO A 67 -5.94 -14.73 2.57
CA PRO A 67 -6.01 -14.95 4.02
C PRO A 67 -5.14 -13.97 4.84
N CYS A 68 -3.94 -13.64 4.34
CA CYS A 68 -3.09 -12.63 4.97
C CYS A 68 -3.73 -11.23 4.91
N LEU A 69 -4.28 -10.83 3.76
CA LEU A 69 -4.96 -9.53 3.63
C LEU A 69 -6.19 -9.42 4.53
N CYS A 70 -6.92 -10.52 4.78
CA CYS A 70 -8.07 -10.53 5.69
C CYS A 70 -7.70 -10.05 7.10
N LYS A 71 -6.47 -10.29 7.56
CA LYS A 71 -5.99 -9.81 8.88
C LYS A 71 -5.97 -8.28 8.99
N TYR A 72 -5.97 -7.57 7.86
CA TYR A 72 -6.00 -6.11 7.80
C TYR A 72 -7.41 -5.54 7.58
N LYS A 73 -8.46 -6.38 7.51
CA LYS A 73 -9.87 -5.96 7.31
C LYS A 73 -10.27 -4.80 8.23
N SER A 74 -9.92 -4.88 9.51
CA SER A 74 -10.24 -3.85 10.51
C SER A 74 -9.48 -2.53 10.32
N ALA A 75 -8.34 -2.56 9.62
CA ALA A 75 -7.52 -1.37 9.33
C ALA A 75 -7.93 -0.68 8.02
N LEU A 76 -8.69 -1.36 7.13
CA LEU A 76 -9.13 -0.82 5.84
C LEU A 76 -9.82 0.57 5.94
N PRO A 77 -10.70 0.84 6.93
CA PRO A 77 -11.34 2.14 7.04
C PRO A 77 -10.34 3.28 7.26
N SER A 78 -9.23 3.03 7.96
CA SER A 78 -8.16 4.03 8.17
C SER A 78 -7.45 4.42 6.87
N PHE A 79 -7.54 3.59 5.84
CA PHE A 79 -7.02 3.87 4.49
C PHE A 79 -8.11 4.39 3.53
N GLY A 80 -9.31 4.67 4.04
CA GLY A 80 -10.46 5.08 3.24
C GLY A 80 -11.04 3.98 2.35
N ILE A 81 -10.72 2.71 2.64
CA ILE A 81 -11.21 1.53 1.93
C ILE A 81 -12.46 1.02 2.64
N ASN A 82 -13.53 0.77 1.88
CA ASN A 82 -14.74 0.18 2.43
C ASN A 82 -14.54 -1.35 2.58
N PRO A 83 -14.56 -1.91 3.80
CA PRO A 83 -14.31 -3.33 4.02
C PRO A 83 -15.26 -4.22 3.24
N THR A 84 -16.55 -3.88 3.20
CA THR A 84 -17.57 -4.65 2.49
C THR A 84 -17.30 -4.70 0.98
N GLN A 85 -16.85 -3.59 0.38
CA GLN A 85 -16.51 -3.56 -1.05
C GLN A 85 -15.19 -4.28 -1.32
N ALA A 86 -14.17 -4.07 -0.48
CA ALA A 86 -12.88 -4.74 -0.61
C ALA A 86 -12.99 -6.27 -0.55
N LEU A 87 -13.89 -6.80 0.28
CA LEU A 87 -14.11 -8.24 0.42
C LEU A 87 -14.94 -8.87 -0.71
N LYS A 88 -15.55 -8.06 -1.59
CA LYS A 88 -16.19 -8.53 -2.82
C LYS A 88 -15.19 -8.69 -3.97
N LEU A 89 -14.06 -7.96 -3.94
CA LEU A 89 -13.06 -8.01 -5.01
C LEU A 89 -12.58 -9.42 -5.39
N PRO A 90 -12.34 -10.35 -4.44
CA PRO A 90 -12.00 -11.73 -4.81
C PRO A 90 -13.06 -12.34 -5.73
N SER A 91 -14.34 -12.24 -5.36
CA SER A 91 -15.46 -12.78 -6.14
C SER A 91 -15.60 -12.12 -7.51
N GLU A 92 -15.50 -10.80 -7.59
CA GLU A 92 -15.54 -10.04 -8.87
C GLU A 92 -14.36 -10.42 -9.78
N CYS A 93 -13.24 -10.86 -9.21
CA CYS A 93 -12.08 -11.38 -9.93
C CYS A 93 -12.11 -12.91 -10.15
N GLY A 94 -13.21 -13.59 -9.83
CA GLY A 94 -13.39 -15.04 -10.04
C GLY A 94 -12.69 -15.93 -9.01
N LEU A 95 -12.41 -15.41 -7.82
CA LEU A 95 -11.84 -16.14 -6.68
C LEU A 95 -12.88 -16.27 -5.57
N SER A 96 -12.73 -17.30 -4.73
CA SER A 96 -13.54 -17.40 -3.51
C SER A 96 -12.98 -16.50 -2.41
N THR A 97 -13.86 -15.88 -1.62
CA THR A 97 -13.45 -15.10 -0.45
C THR A 97 -13.03 -16.06 0.68
N PRO A 98 -11.83 -15.91 1.27
CA PRO A 98 -11.35 -16.81 2.33
C PRO A 98 -12.23 -16.78 3.58
N PRO A 99 -12.32 -17.87 4.35
CA PRO A 99 -13.04 -17.90 5.62
C PRO A 99 -12.50 -16.88 6.65
N GLU A 100 -11.21 -16.53 6.58
CA GLU A 100 -10.58 -15.52 7.42
C GLU A 100 -11.12 -14.10 7.17
N CYS A 101 -11.79 -13.91 6.05
CA CYS A 101 -12.41 -12.65 5.64
C CYS A 101 -13.91 -12.59 5.99
N GLN A 102 -14.53 -13.70 6.42
CA GLN A 102 -15.95 -13.77 6.78
C GLN A 102 -16.20 -13.02 8.09
#